data_AF-A0A8J8KFR9-F1
#
_entry.id   AF-A0A8J8KFR9-F1
#
_cell.length_a   1.000
_cell.length_b   1.000
_cell.length_c   1.000
_cell.angle_alpha   90.00
_cell.angle_beta   90.00
_cell.angle_gamma   90.00
#
_symmetry.space_group_name_H-M   'P 1'
#
loop_
_entity.id
_entity.type
_entity.pdbx_description
1 polymer ?
#
loop_
_entity_poly.entity_id
_entity_poly.type
_entity_poly.pdbx_seq_one_letter_code
_entity_poly.pdbx_strand_id
1 'polypeptide(L)'
;MVLWLIKKIRKLFLNQQENVKYTIWIDDDRYIASATKGELTVYNYGNSPEMAKEAALYLLHKTIKAKEKDHYLQQQFIPLPNGHKLYRIK
;
A
#
# COMPACT_ATOMS: atom_id res chain seq x y z
N MET A 1 -14.93 -27.21 -17.78
CA MET A 1 -15.09 -26.35 -16.59
C MET A 1 -13.87 -26.58 -15.71
N VAL A 2 -12.82 -25.78 -15.89
CA VAL A 2 -11.54 -26.00 -15.19
C VAL A 2 -11.60 -25.25 -13.88
N LEU A 3 -11.61 -25.99 -12.77
CA LEU A 3 -11.46 -25.45 -11.43
C LEU A 3 -10.06 -24.83 -11.32
N TRP A 4 -9.99 -23.51 -11.27
CA TRP A 4 -8.78 -22.76 -11.01
C TRP A 4 -8.22 -23.19 -9.66
N LEU A 5 -7.15 -23.97 -9.70
CA LEU A 5 -6.46 -24.48 -8.53
C LEU A 5 -5.61 -23.32 -7.97
N ILE A 6 -6.24 -22.38 -7.27
CA ILE A 6 -5.52 -21.36 -6.49
C ILE A 6 -4.70 -22.12 -5.44
N LYS A 7 -3.43 -22.40 -5.74
CA LYS A 7 -2.45 -22.94 -4.78
C LYS A 7 -2.15 -21.84 -3.77
N LYS A 8 -3.05 -21.72 -2.81
CA LYS A 8 -3.13 -20.68 -1.79
C LYS A 8 -2.02 -20.87 -0.73
N ILE A 9 -0.76 -20.75 -1.13
CA ILE A 9 0.35 -20.61 -0.19
C ILE A 9 0.17 -19.23 0.45
N ARG A 10 -0.36 -19.18 1.66
CA ARG A 10 -0.56 -17.94 2.42
C ARG A 10 0.50 -17.87 3.51
N LYS A 11 1.62 -17.20 3.24
CA LYS A 11 2.61 -16.89 4.28
C LYS A 11 2.40 -15.46 4.76
N LEU A 12 1.95 -15.31 6.01
CA LEU A 12 1.87 -14.03 6.70
C LEU A 12 3.22 -13.74 7.33
N PHE A 13 3.82 -12.62 6.97
CA PHE A 13 5.05 -12.15 7.60
C PHE A 13 4.78 -10.79 8.25
N LEU A 14 5.22 -10.67 9.50
CA LEU A 14 5.13 -9.45 10.29
C LEU A 14 6.48 -8.75 10.27
N ASN A 15 6.53 -7.56 9.65
CA ASN A 15 7.67 -6.68 9.90
C ASN A 15 7.36 -5.85 11.16
N GLN A 16 7.89 -6.29 12.31
CA GLN A 16 7.60 -5.70 13.63
C GLN A 16 8.07 -4.25 13.75
N GLN A 17 9.02 -3.80 12.93
CA GLN A 17 9.60 -2.47 13.01
C GLN A 17 8.67 -1.37 12.44
N GLU A 18 7.74 -1.73 11.55
CA GLU A 18 6.85 -0.77 10.88
C GLU A 18 5.35 -1.09 10.99
N ASN A 19 4.98 -2.14 11.74
CA ASN A 19 3.61 -2.68 11.80
C ASN A 19 3.03 -3.00 10.41
N VAL A 20 3.88 -3.47 9.50
CA VAL A 20 3.48 -3.85 8.14
C VAL A 20 3.28 -5.36 8.10
N LYS A 21 2.06 -5.79 7.74
CA LYS A 21 1.73 -7.17 7.43
C LYS A 21 1.83 -7.36 5.93
N TYR A 22 2.47 -8.42 5.46
CA TYR A 22 2.39 -8.79 4.05
C TYR A 22 1.99 -10.25 3.86
N THR A 23 1.30 -10.52 2.76
CA THR A 23 0.89 -11.86 2.34
C THR A 23 1.27 -12.04 0.88
N ILE A 24 1.91 -13.16 0.55
CA ILE A 24 2.20 -13.55 -0.83
C ILE A 24 1.32 -14.74 -1.18
N TRP A 25 0.78 -14.79 -2.39
CA TRP A 25 0.11 -15.96 -2.97
C TRP A 25 0.38 -16.03 -4.47
N ILE A 26 0.04 -17.15 -5.09
CA ILE A 26 0.22 -17.40 -6.52
C ILE A 26 -1.17 -17.40 -7.16
N ASP A 27 -1.30 -16.70 -8.28
CA ASP A 27 -2.48 -16.71 -9.14
C ASP A 27 -2.01 -16.93 -10.58
N ASP A 28 -2.49 -18.00 -11.21
CA ASP A 28 -1.91 -18.60 -12.43
C ASP A 28 -0.38 -18.75 -12.33
N ASP A 29 0.34 -17.93 -13.11
CA ASP A 29 1.80 -17.94 -13.26
C ASP A 29 2.46 -16.72 -12.60
N ARG A 30 1.71 -15.96 -11.77
CA ARG A 30 2.21 -14.71 -11.16
C ARG A 30 2.20 -14.79 -9.64
N TYR A 31 3.24 -14.23 -9.03
CA TYR A 31 3.27 -13.99 -7.60
C TYR A 31 2.58 -12.68 -7.31
N ILE A 32 1.60 -12.72 -6.42
CA ILE A 32 0.89 -11.55 -5.91
C ILE A 32 1.33 -11.35 -4.47
N ALA A 33 1.63 -10.11 -4.09
CA ALA A 33 1.82 -9.74 -2.70
C ALA A 33 0.87 -8.62 -2.31
N SER A 34 0.28 -8.74 -1.12
CA SER A 34 -0.33 -7.61 -0.42
C SER A 34 0.58 -7.12 0.69
N ALA A 35 0.62 -5.80 0.87
CA ALA A 35 1.25 -5.16 2.01
C ALA A 35 0.22 -4.27 2.71
N THR A 36 0.10 -4.39 4.03
CA THR A 36 -0.93 -3.74 4.85
C THR A 36 -0.31 -3.03 6.03
N LYS A 37 -0.66 -1.76 6.25
CA LYS A 37 -0.32 -0.99 7.46
C LYS A 37 -1.55 -0.23 7.94
N GLY A 38 -2.02 -0.54 9.15
CA GLY A 38 -3.31 -0.04 9.64
C GLY A 38 -4.46 -0.45 8.72
N GLU A 39 -5.21 0.52 8.22
CA GLU A 39 -6.32 0.33 7.26
C GLU A 39 -5.87 0.37 5.79
N LEU A 40 -4.60 0.69 5.51
CA LEU A 40 -4.09 0.80 4.15
C LEU A 40 -3.54 -0.54 3.68
N THR A 41 -4.16 -1.11 2.65
CA THR A 41 -3.68 -2.32 1.96
C THR A 41 -3.39 -2.00 0.50
N VAL A 42 -2.23 -2.42 0.02
CA VAL A 42 -1.86 -2.35 -1.40
C VAL A 42 -1.53 -3.74 -1.93
N TYR A 43 -1.64 -3.91 -3.24
CA TYR A 43 -1.37 -5.16 -3.94
C TYR A 43 -0.39 -4.91 -5.07
N ASN A 44 0.54 -5.83 -5.29
CA ASN A 44 1.43 -5.78 -6.44
C ASN A 44 1.82 -7.19 -6.92
N TYR A 45 2.33 -7.26 -8.14
CA TYR A 45 2.69 -8.50 -8.83
C TYR A 45 4.21 -8.60 -9.03
N GLY A 46 4.72 -9.81 -9.14
CA GLY A 46 6.11 -10.08 -9.49
C GLY A 46 6.30 -11.45 -10.13
N ASN A 47 7.40 -11.61 -10.87
CA ASN A 47 7.81 -12.90 -11.44
C ASN A 47 8.46 -13.83 -10.40
N SER A 48 8.71 -13.33 -9.18
CA SER A 48 9.16 -14.12 -8.02
C SER A 48 8.46 -13.64 -6.73
N PRO A 49 8.38 -14.47 -5.69
CA PRO A 49 7.83 -14.08 -4.39
C PRO A 49 8.48 -12.81 -3.83
N GLU A 50 9.81 -12.73 -3.92
CA GLU A 50 10.60 -11.62 -3.41
C GLU A 50 10.31 -10.33 -4.16
N MET A 51 10.24 -10.38 -5.50
CA MET A 51 9.88 -9.20 -6.29
C MET A 51 8.47 -8.72 -6.01
N ALA A 52 7.50 -9.63 -5.89
CA ALA A 52 6.13 -9.27 -5.55
C ALA A 52 6.09 -8.57 -4.18
N LYS A 53 6.78 -9.14 -3.18
CA LYS A 53 6.91 -8.58 -1.83
C LYS A 53 7.51 -7.18 -1.84
N GLU A 54 8.68 -7.00 -2.44
CA GLU A 54 9.37 -5.69 -2.50
C GLU A 54 8.53 -4.67 -3.26
N ALA A 55 7.87 -5.06 -4.35
CA ALA A 55 7.00 -4.18 -5.13
C ALA A 55 5.75 -3.74 -4.33
N ALA A 56 5.17 -4.62 -3.53
CA ALA A 56 4.04 -4.29 -2.65
C ALA A 56 4.47 -3.39 -1.48
N LEU A 57 5.62 -3.65 -0.85
CA LEU A 57 6.18 -2.81 0.21
C LEU A 57 6.55 -1.41 -0.30
N TYR A 58 7.21 -1.34 -1.46
CA TYR A 58 7.55 -0.07 -2.10
C TYR A 58 6.31 0.76 -2.41
N LEU A 59 5.27 0.12 -2.96
CA LEU A 59 4.00 0.79 -3.26
C LEU A 59 3.34 1.31 -1.97
N LEU A 60 3.31 0.49 -0.91
CA LEU A 60 2.72 0.88 0.37
C LEU A 60 3.41 2.12 0.94
N HIS A 61 4.74 2.11 0.96
CA HIS A 61 5.54 3.22 1.44
C HIS A 61 5.35 4.50 0.59
N LYS A 62 5.27 4.36 -0.74
CA LYS A 62 4.97 5.48 -1.64
C LYS A 62 3.58 6.07 -1.36
N THR A 63 2.57 5.23 -1.16
CA THR A 63 1.20 5.66 -0.85
C THR A 63 1.11 6.34 0.51
N ILE A 64 1.82 5.84 1.52
CA ILE A 64 1.90 6.49 2.84
C ILE A 64 2.50 7.88 2.71
N LYS A 65 3.65 8.03 2.03
CA LYS A 65 4.29 9.33 1.81
C LYS A 65 3.41 10.31 1.04
N ALA A 66 2.66 9.84 0.05
CA ALA A 66 1.71 10.66 -0.68
C ALA A 66 0.59 11.17 0.24
N LYS A 67 0.00 10.30 1.06
CA LYS A 67 -1.04 10.67 2.04
C LYS A 67 -0.52 11.61 3.13
N GLU A 68 0.71 11.42 3.61
CA GLU A 68 1.35 12.33 4.57
C GLU A 68 1.57 13.71 3.96
N LYS A 69 2.01 13.78 2.70
CA LYS A 69 2.15 15.04 1.96
C LYS A 69 0.80 15.74 1.76
N ASP A 70 -0.24 15.00 1.37
CA ASP A 70 -1.59 15.56 1.19
C ASP A 70 -2.17 16.04 2.52
N HIS A 71 -1.98 15.29 3.61
CA HIS A 71 -2.41 15.69 4.95
C HIS A 71 -1.65 16.93 5.43
N TYR A 72 -0.35 17.01 5.21
CA TYR A 72 0.45 18.19 5.52
C TYR A 72 0.00 19.43 4.73
N LEU A 73 -0.31 19.25 3.45
CA LEU A 73 -0.88 20.31 2.62
C LEU A 73 -2.28 20.73 3.13
N GLN A 74 -3.16 19.77 3.43
CA GLN A 74 -4.48 20.02 4.02
C GLN A 74 -4.42 20.78 5.35
N GLN A 75 -3.46 20.47 6.22
CA GLN A 75 -3.25 21.21 7.47
C GLN A 75 -2.75 22.64 7.27
N GLN A 76 -2.16 22.96 6.12
CA GLN A 76 -1.80 24.33 5.74
C GLN A 76 -2.97 25.11 5.12
N PHE A 77 -4.08 24.45 4.81
CA PHE A 77 -5.25 25.07 4.21
C PHE A 77 -6.37 25.27 5.24
N ILE A 78 -6.74 26.53 5.47
CA ILE A 78 -8.04 26.85 6.06
C ILE A 78 -9.00 27.03 4.88
N PRO A 79 -9.97 26.12 4.65
CA PRO A 79 -10.96 26.32 3.60
C PRO A 79 -11.86 27.50 4.01
N LEU A 80 -11.76 28.61 3.27
CA LEU A 80 -12.71 29.71 3.43
C LEU A 80 -13.98 29.43 2.62
N PRO A 81 -15.17 29.82 3.12
CA PRO A 81 -16.47 29.55 2.49
C PRO A 81 -16.66 30.17 1.10
N ASN A 82 -15.73 31.01 0.67
CA ASN A 82 -15.71 31.77 -0.58
C ASN A 82 -14.68 31.24 -1.60
N GLY A 83 -14.14 30.04 -1.42
CA GLY A 83 -13.33 29.34 -2.43
C GLY A 83 -11.88 29.84 -2.58
N HIS A 84 -11.49 30.87 -1.83
CA HIS A 84 -10.10 31.33 -1.75
C HIS A 84 -9.28 30.48 -0.77
N LYS A 85 -8.05 30.12 -1.16
CA LYS A 85 -7.09 29.41 -0.29
C LYS A 85 -6.11 30.41 0.30
N LEU A 86 -6.08 30.56 1.63
CA LEU A 86 -5.02 31.32 2.32
C LEU A 86 -3.88 30.38 2.71
N TYR A 87 -2.65 30.78 2.39
CA TYR A 87 -1.44 30.08 2.82
C TYR A 87 -1.08 30.54 4.24
N ARG A 88 -0.99 29.61 5.19
CA ARG A 88 -0.43 29.92 6.51
C ARG A 88 1.11 29.98 6.39
N ILE A 89 1.63 31.18 6.19
CA ILE A 89 3.08 31.45 6.28
C ILE A 89 3.44 31.48 7.77
N LYS A 90 4.48 30.74 8.16
CA LYS A 90 4.98 30.66 9.55
C LYS A 90 5.88 31.84 9.85
#